data_AF-A0AA90R1Z2-F1
#
_entry.id   AF-A0AA90R1Z2-F1
#
_cell.length_a   1.000
_cell.length_b   1.000
_cell.length_c   1.000
_cell.angle_alpha   90.00
_cell.angle_beta   90.00
_cell.angle_gamma   90.00
#
_symmetry.space_group_name_H-M   'P 1'
#
loop_
_entity.id
_entity.type
_entity.pdbx_description
1 polymer ?
#
loop_
_entity_poly.entity_id
_entity_poly.type
_entity_poly.pdbx_seq_one_letter_code
_entity_poly.pdbx_strand_id
1 'polypeptide(L)'
;MNISKQMMWDALPRFIRASVLAETAAELPSGLAVPPQWVAILQAQQASGRLEASAGWRDFSAQLPNVAAFFNKQARPLLLLADVDRAVSLLYPFTSGGEVYAYRGHPPLPAAPGQFQAVWARIPQQLRDFYTMVHKGWTFLSANSMGPLPVGDWAYLSADRFDIDDETAAGMPVDIGKVLTVFHNGGGDYLCLDFSAPDGIATGLIWWHDDPGHPDVVNFWAALDAWIGVFFEDVDSVQAGVPA
;
A
#
# COMPACT_ATOMS: atom_id res chain seq x y z
N MET A 1 18.68 12.08 -8.72
CA MET A 1 18.95 12.71 -7.42
C MET A 1 19.00 11.62 -6.35
N ASN A 2 20.05 11.56 -5.54
CA ASN A 2 20.12 10.62 -4.42
C ASN A 2 19.33 11.22 -3.24
N ILE A 3 18.27 10.55 -2.77
CA ILE A 3 17.50 11.05 -1.61
C ILE A 3 18.30 10.71 -0.36
N SER A 4 18.78 11.72 0.36
CA SER A 4 19.41 11.49 1.67
C SER A 4 18.35 11.35 2.76
N LYS A 5 18.72 10.71 3.87
CA LYS A 5 17.91 10.68 5.10
C LYS A 5 17.47 12.08 5.53
N GLN A 6 18.35 13.09 5.43
CA GLN A 6 18.03 14.48 5.79
C GLN A 6 16.96 15.07 4.86
N MET A 7 17.07 14.87 3.54
CA MET A 7 16.05 15.35 2.60
C MET A 7 14.68 14.74 2.88
N MET A 8 14.65 13.44 3.20
CA MET A 8 13.40 12.79 3.60
C MET A 8 12.88 13.37 4.92
N TRP A 9 13.74 13.56 5.93
CA TRP A 9 13.37 14.16 7.20
C TRP A 9 12.74 15.55 7.05
N ASP A 10 13.33 16.40 6.21
CA ASP A 10 12.82 17.75 5.97
C ASP A 10 11.49 17.75 5.20
N ALA A 11 11.25 16.71 4.39
CA ALA A 11 10.01 16.50 3.65
C ALA A 11 8.85 15.95 4.51
N LEU A 12 9.15 15.14 5.54
CA LEU A 12 8.16 14.41 6.35
C LEU A 12 7.08 15.27 7.02
N PRO A 13 7.37 16.47 7.56
CA PRO A 13 6.36 17.30 8.23
C PRO A 13 5.15 17.67 7.37
N ARG A 14 5.28 17.59 6.04
CA ARG A 14 4.17 17.80 5.09
C ARG A 14 3.14 16.67 5.11
N PHE A 15 3.54 15.50 5.58
CA PHE A 15 2.75 14.27 5.50
C PHE A 15 2.34 13.77 6.88
N ILE A 16 3.27 13.78 7.84
CA ILE A 16 3.09 13.15 9.15
C ILE A 16 3.90 13.84 10.25
N ARG A 17 3.54 13.54 11.50
CA ARG A 17 4.36 13.88 12.68
C ARG A 17 5.26 12.69 13.03
N ALA A 18 6.46 12.68 12.45
CA ALA A 18 7.49 11.71 12.76
C ALA A 18 8.21 12.05 14.08
N SER A 19 8.56 11.03 14.87
CA SER A 19 9.46 11.21 16.02
C SER A 19 10.92 10.91 15.67
N VAL A 20 11.14 9.87 14.85
CA VAL A 20 12.49 9.45 14.42
C VAL A 20 12.44 8.89 13.00
N LEU A 21 13.46 9.23 12.22
CA LEU A 21 13.79 8.57 10.95
C LEU A 21 15.16 7.92 11.09
N ALA A 22 15.31 6.71 10.58
CA ALA A 22 16.47 5.86 10.82
C ALA A 22 16.86 5.05 9.58
N GLU A 23 18.15 4.80 9.38
CA GLU A 23 18.65 3.88 8.35
C GLU A 23 18.76 2.45 8.89
N THR A 24 18.87 2.30 10.20
CA THR A 24 18.94 1.01 10.90
C THR A 24 18.00 0.94 12.10
N ALA A 25 17.66 -0.28 12.52
CA ALA A 25 16.91 -0.49 13.75
C ALA A 25 17.65 0.00 15.01
N ALA A 26 18.99 0.12 14.97
CA ALA A 26 19.79 0.57 16.11
C ALA A 26 19.66 2.07 16.39
N GLU A 27 19.26 2.86 15.39
CA GLU A 27 19.00 4.30 15.54
C GLU A 27 17.61 4.60 16.13
N LEU A 28 16.73 3.59 16.21
CA LEU A 28 15.39 3.75 16.77
C LEU A 28 15.41 3.74 18.31
N PRO A 29 14.44 4.42 18.96
CA PRO A 29 14.26 4.33 20.41
C PRO A 29 14.15 2.88 20.91
N SER A 30 14.72 2.59 22.07
CA SER A 30 14.72 1.24 22.65
C SER A 30 13.30 0.72 22.92
N GLY A 31 13.10 -0.59 22.71
CA GLY A 31 11.82 -1.26 22.93
C GLY A 31 10.80 -1.10 21.80
N LEU A 32 11.18 -0.51 20.66
CA LEU A 32 10.36 -0.57 19.45
C LEU A 32 10.52 -1.92 18.76
N ALA A 33 9.39 -2.56 18.43
CA ALA A 33 9.37 -3.81 17.70
C ALA A 33 9.58 -3.54 16.20
N VAL A 34 10.73 -3.92 15.68
CA VAL A 34 11.03 -3.88 14.24
C VAL A 34 10.94 -5.31 13.69
N PRO A 35 10.19 -5.55 12.59
CA PRO A 35 10.14 -6.85 11.94
C PRO A 35 11.55 -7.36 11.58
N PRO A 36 11.92 -8.60 11.94
CA PRO A 36 13.26 -9.15 11.67
C PRO A 36 13.67 -9.10 10.18
N GLN A 37 12.71 -9.30 9.29
CA GLN A 37 12.92 -9.20 7.85
C GLN A 37 13.31 -7.78 7.41
N TRP A 38 12.79 -6.72 8.05
CA TRP A 38 13.21 -5.35 7.75
C TRP A 38 14.61 -5.09 8.24
N VAL A 39 14.98 -5.62 9.42
CA VAL A 39 16.35 -5.53 9.93
C VAL A 39 17.33 -6.18 8.94
N ALA A 40 17.01 -7.38 8.45
CA ALA A 40 17.83 -8.08 7.47
C ALA A 40 17.96 -7.31 6.14
N ILE A 41 16.86 -6.76 5.61
CA ILE A 41 16.84 -5.94 4.39
C ILE A 41 17.73 -4.70 4.55
N LEU A 42 17.61 -3.98 5.66
CA LEU A 42 18.37 -2.75 5.90
C LEU A 42 19.86 -3.04 6.12
N GLN A 43 20.20 -4.14 6.81
CA GLN A 43 21.58 -4.59 6.94
C GLN A 43 22.19 -4.95 5.58
N ALA A 44 21.45 -5.68 4.73
CA ALA A 44 21.89 -6.02 3.39
C ALA A 44 22.08 -4.77 2.51
N GLN A 45 21.16 -3.81 2.61
CA GLN A 45 21.25 -2.51 1.93
C GLN A 45 22.52 -1.75 2.34
N GLN A 46 22.85 -1.71 3.64
CA GLN A 46 24.08 -1.07 4.13
C GLN A 46 25.35 -1.79 3.68
N ALA A 47 25.35 -3.13 3.74
CA ALA A 47 26.53 -3.92 3.42
C ALA A 47 26.86 -3.91 1.92
N SER A 48 25.84 -3.95 1.05
CA SER A 48 26.01 -4.10 -0.39
C SER A 48 25.97 -2.77 -1.16
N GLY A 49 25.39 -1.72 -0.57
CA GLY A 49 25.03 -0.48 -1.27
C GLY A 49 23.97 -0.67 -2.37
N ARG A 50 23.42 -1.89 -2.52
CA ARG A 50 22.32 -2.19 -3.45
C ARG A 50 20.99 -1.93 -2.75
N LEU A 51 20.03 -1.49 -3.55
CA LEU A 51 18.74 -1.04 -3.09
C LEU A 51 17.80 -2.25 -3.09
N GLU A 52 17.58 -2.80 -1.89
CA GLU A 52 16.83 -4.04 -1.65
C GLU A 52 15.31 -3.81 -1.56
N ALA A 53 14.78 -2.73 -2.18
CA ALA A 53 13.36 -2.38 -2.14
C ALA A 53 12.44 -3.54 -2.60
N SER A 54 12.94 -4.39 -3.50
CA SER A 54 12.25 -5.56 -4.02
C SER A 54 12.43 -6.84 -3.19
N ALA A 55 13.27 -6.84 -2.14
CA ALA A 55 13.64 -8.06 -1.41
C ALA A 55 12.45 -8.75 -0.73
N GLY A 56 11.43 -7.99 -0.30
CA GLY A 56 10.16 -8.52 0.22
C GLY A 56 9.08 -8.74 -0.85
N TRP A 57 9.30 -8.28 -2.08
CA TRP A 57 8.28 -8.22 -3.14
C TRP A 57 8.49 -9.25 -4.26
N ARG A 58 9.56 -10.04 -4.19
CA ARG A 58 9.96 -10.96 -5.27
C ARG A 58 8.84 -11.91 -5.69
N ASP A 59 8.12 -12.48 -4.74
CA ASP A 59 7.05 -13.45 -4.99
C ASP A 59 5.80 -12.79 -5.63
N PHE A 60 5.71 -11.46 -5.59
CA PHE A 60 4.61 -10.68 -6.16
C PHE A 60 4.97 -10.03 -7.50
N SER A 61 6.26 -9.97 -7.84
CA SER A 61 6.77 -9.22 -9.01
C SER A 61 6.14 -9.65 -10.35
N ALA A 62 5.77 -10.92 -10.49
CA ALA A 62 5.10 -11.42 -11.70
C ALA A 62 3.66 -10.90 -11.86
N GLN A 63 2.98 -10.61 -10.74
CA GLN A 63 1.64 -10.03 -10.72
C GLN A 63 1.65 -8.50 -10.69
N LEU A 64 2.77 -7.91 -10.28
CA LEU A 64 2.95 -6.47 -10.12
C LEU A 64 4.14 -5.92 -10.93
N PRO A 65 4.17 -6.11 -12.27
CA PRO A 65 5.29 -5.68 -13.09
C PRO A 65 5.54 -4.15 -13.05
N ASN A 66 4.50 -3.31 -12.94
CA ASN A 66 4.69 -1.86 -12.83
C ASN A 66 5.33 -1.48 -11.49
N VAL A 67 4.94 -2.13 -10.39
CA VAL A 67 5.58 -1.93 -9.07
C VAL A 67 7.03 -2.38 -9.10
N ALA A 68 7.32 -3.52 -9.72
CA ALA A 68 8.69 -4.01 -9.88
C ALA A 68 9.54 -3.04 -10.72
N ALA A 69 8.98 -2.50 -11.82
CA ALA A 69 9.64 -1.51 -12.66
C ALA A 69 9.92 -0.22 -11.88
N PHE A 70 8.96 0.25 -11.07
CA PHE A 70 9.14 1.41 -10.20
C PHE A 70 10.28 1.21 -9.20
N PHE A 71 10.32 0.07 -8.50
CA PHE A 71 11.43 -0.22 -7.60
C PHE A 71 12.77 -0.22 -8.33
N ASN A 72 12.85 -0.74 -9.55
CA ASN A 72 14.09 -0.72 -10.31
C ASN A 72 14.51 0.69 -10.76
N LYS A 73 13.55 1.54 -11.16
CA LYS A 73 13.82 2.89 -11.68
C LYS A 73 14.04 3.93 -10.59
N GLN A 74 13.23 3.89 -9.54
CA GLN A 74 13.19 4.86 -8.44
C GLN A 74 13.76 4.27 -7.15
N ALA A 75 14.48 3.15 -7.20
CA ALA A 75 15.16 2.59 -6.04
C ALA A 75 15.94 3.68 -5.29
N ARG A 76 15.62 3.85 -4.02
CA ARG A 76 16.34 4.67 -3.04
C ARG A 76 16.46 3.87 -1.74
N PRO A 77 17.39 4.23 -0.83
CA PRO A 77 17.52 3.54 0.43
C PRO A 77 16.19 3.51 1.18
N LEU A 78 15.78 2.32 1.60
CA LEU A 78 14.68 2.16 2.54
C LEU A 78 15.06 2.78 3.88
N LEU A 79 14.07 3.37 4.56
CA LEU A 79 14.25 4.01 5.85
C LEU A 79 13.21 3.49 6.85
N LEU A 80 13.58 3.43 8.12
CA LEU A 80 12.63 3.20 9.20
C LEU A 80 12.10 4.53 9.71
N LEU A 81 10.80 4.59 9.89
CA LEU A 81 10.09 5.69 10.51
C LEU A 81 9.50 5.20 11.83
N ALA A 82 9.73 5.94 12.91
CA ALA A 82 8.94 5.84 14.13
C ALA A 82 8.07 7.09 14.27
N ASP A 83 6.76 6.87 14.41
CA ASP A 83 5.80 7.92 14.68
C ASP A 83 5.86 8.35 16.15
N VAL A 84 5.20 9.46 16.49
CA VAL A 84 5.11 9.95 17.88
C VAL A 84 4.42 8.94 18.81
N ASP A 85 3.49 8.15 18.28
CA ASP A 85 2.79 7.08 18.99
C ASP A 85 3.60 5.77 19.09
N ARG A 86 4.87 5.80 18.65
CA ARG A 86 5.80 4.66 18.63
C ARG A 86 5.47 3.59 17.59
N ALA A 87 4.54 3.83 16.66
CA ALA A 87 4.34 2.93 15.52
C ALA A 87 5.57 2.98 14.59
N VAL A 88 6.07 1.81 14.17
CA VAL A 88 7.19 1.70 13.23
C VAL A 88 6.68 1.42 11.83
N SER A 89 7.30 2.01 10.81
CA SER A 89 6.99 1.76 9.39
C SER A 89 8.26 1.76 8.55
N LEU A 90 8.19 1.06 7.42
CA LEU A 90 9.25 1.04 6.42
C LEU A 90 8.87 2.02 5.30
N LEU A 91 9.72 3.00 5.06
CA LEU A 91 9.52 3.99 4.01
C LEU A 91 10.27 3.58 2.74
N TYR A 92 9.61 3.87 1.62
CA TYR A 92 10.09 3.70 0.26
C TYR A 92 10.18 5.09 -0.40
N PRO A 93 11.27 5.84 -0.18
CA PRO A 93 11.39 7.19 -0.69
C PRO A 93 11.53 7.22 -2.21
N PHE A 94 10.94 8.21 -2.87
CA PHE A 94 11.10 8.47 -4.29
C PHE A 94 11.00 9.98 -4.58
N THR A 95 11.32 10.37 -5.81
CA THR A 95 11.24 11.77 -6.25
C THR A 95 10.27 11.93 -7.41
N SER A 96 9.49 13.01 -7.40
CA SER A 96 8.67 13.45 -8.54
C SER A 96 8.66 14.97 -8.61
N GLY A 97 8.86 15.53 -9.80
CA GLY A 97 8.89 17.00 -9.98
C GLY A 97 9.91 17.74 -9.10
N GLY A 98 11.02 17.10 -8.74
CA GLY A 98 12.03 17.66 -7.83
C GLY A 98 11.70 17.53 -6.34
N GLU A 99 10.48 17.11 -6.00
CA GLU A 99 10.01 16.92 -4.63
C GLU A 99 10.24 15.50 -4.14
N VAL A 100 10.40 15.35 -2.82
CA VAL A 100 10.58 14.05 -2.14
C VAL A 100 9.25 13.53 -1.63
N TYR A 101 8.97 12.27 -1.94
CA TYR A 101 7.79 11.54 -1.50
C TYR A 101 8.16 10.16 -0.95
N ALA A 102 7.20 9.46 -0.36
CA ALA A 102 7.41 8.07 0.05
C ALA A 102 6.13 7.24 -0.04
N TYR A 103 6.31 5.94 -0.27
CA TYR A 103 5.35 4.93 0.16
C TYR A 103 5.66 4.49 1.59
N ARG A 104 4.62 4.12 2.34
CA ARG A 104 4.70 3.64 3.72
C ARG A 104 4.24 2.19 3.80
N GLY A 105 5.14 1.29 4.14
CA GLY A 105 4.85 -0.09 4.50
C GLY A 105 4.67 -0.27 6.00
N HIS A 106 3.53 -0.85 6.42
CA HIS A 106 3.27 -1.19 7.81
C HIS A 106 3.84 -2.57 8.18
N PRO A 107 4.14 -2.84 9.46
CA PRO A 107 4.64 -4.15 9.90
C PRO A 107 3.66 -5.25 9.51
N PRO A 108 4.12 -6.38 8.94
CA PRO A 108 3.21 -7.45 8.52
C PRO A 108 2.39 -8.00 9.68
N LEU A 109 1.25 -8.58 9.34
CA LEU A 109 0.35 -9.19 10.30
C LEU A 109 0.96 -10.46 10.91
N PRO A 110 0.93 -10.63 12.24
CA PRO A 110 1.33 -11.89 12.87
C PRO A 110 0.30 -13.00 12.66
N ALA A 111 -0.97 -12.64 12.42
CA ALA A 111 -2.08 -13.56 12.23
C ALA A 111 -3.25 -12.85 11.52
N ALA A 112 -4.29 -13.61 11.19
CA ALA A 112 -5.54 -13.07 10.68
C ALA A 112 -6.08 -11.96 11.62
N PRO A 113 -6.54 -10.82 11.06
CA PRO A 113 -7.13 -9.75 11.86
C PRO A 113 -8.46 -10.19 12.49
N GLY A 114 -8.66 -9.91 13.78
CA GLY A 114 -9.88 -10.34 14.49
C GLY A 114 -11.18 -9.90 13.81
N GLN A 115 -11.25 -8.67 13.30
CA GLN A 115 -12.41 -8.14 12.57
C GLN A 115 -12.75 -8.94 11.31
N PHE A 116 -11.74 -9.52 10.65
CA PHE A 116 -11.89 -10.21 9.38
C PHE A 116 -11.66 -11.72 9.50
N GLN A 117 -11.60 -12.26 10.71
CA GLN A 117 -11.29 -13.67 10.98
C GLN A 117 -12.21 -14.63 10.20
N ALA A 118 -13.50 -14.32 10.11
CA ALA A 118 -14.51 -15.15 9.45
C ALA A 118 -14.34 -15.22 7.92
N VAL A 119 -13.79 -14.17 7.32
CA VAL A 119 -13.59 -14.08 5.85
C VAL A 119 -12.12 -14.26 5.46
N TRP A 120 -11.20 -14.32 6.40
CA TRP A 120 -9.76 -14.35 6.11
C TRP A 120 -9.39 -15.51 5.17
N ALA A 121 -9.84 -16.73 5.47
CA ALA A 121 -9.56 -17.90 4.63
C ALA A 121 -10.09 -17.77 3.19
N ARG A 122 -11.08 -16.89 2.99
CA ARG A 122 -11.71 -16.59 1.70
C ARG A 122 -10.96 -15.53 0.90
N ILE A 123 -10.04 -14.79 1.52
CA ILE A 123 -9.16 -13.86 0.80
C ILE A 123 -8.15 -14.67 -0.03
N PRO A 124 -7.91 -14.30 -1.31
CA PRO A 124 -6.91 -14.95 -2.15
C PRO A 124 -5.58 -15.14 -1.42
N GLN A 125 -5.01 -16.34 -1.50
CA GLN A 125 -3.81 -16.73 -0.72
C GLN A 125 -2.66 -15.74 -0.92
N GLN A 126 -2.39 -15.32 -2.16
CA GLN A 126 -1.33 -14.35 -2.43
C GLN A 126 -1.59 -13.00 -1.76
N LEU A 127 -2.84 -12.54 -1.67
CA LEU A 127 -3.12 -11.29 -0.97
C LEU A 127 -2.89 -11.47 0.53
N ARG A 128 -3.32 -12.59 1.12
CA ARG A 128 -2.99 -12.90 2.53
C ARG A 128 -1.49 -12.93 2.78
N ASP A 129 -0.74 -13.55 1.87
CA ASP A 129 0.72 -13.64 1.89
C ASP A 129 1.38 -12.25 1.88
N PHE A 130 0.86 -11.33 1.06
CA PHE A 130 1.30 -9.94 1.08
C PHE A 130 1.14 -9.33 2.49
N TYR A 131 -0.05 -9.48 3.09
CA TYR A 131 -0.38 -8.90 4.40
C TYR A 131 0.39 -9.54 5.57
N THR A 132 0.78 -10.81 5.47
CA THR A 132 1.47 -11.55 6.55
C THR A 132 2.99 -11.62 6.38
N MET A 133 3.52 -11.44 5.17
CA MET A 133 4.95 -11.56 4.91
C MET A 133 5.62 -10.23 4.54
N VAL A 134 4.91 -9.36 3.83
CA VAL A 134 5.47 -8.10 3.32
C VAL A 134 5.06 -6.94 4.22
N HIS A 135 3.79 -6.54 4.13
CA HIS A 135 3.25 -5.38 4.83
C HIS A 135 1.76 -5.55 5.09
N LYS A 136 1.29 -5.15 6.27
CA LYS A 136 -0.17 -5.11 6.54
C LYS A 136 -0.90 -3.92 5.89
N GLY A 137 -0.30 -3.34 4.85
CA GLY A 137 -0.67 -2.09 4.21
C GLY A 137 0.57 -1.41 3.64
N TRP A 138 0.49 -0.97 2.39
CA TRP A 138 1.54 -0.26 1.67
C TRP A 138 0.91 0.81 0.80
N THR A 139 1.01 2.08 1.22
CA THR A 139 0.27 3.19 0.59
C THR A 139 1.16 4.39 0.36
N PHE A 140 0.77 5.24 -0.59
CA PHE A 140 1.38 6.55 -0.80
C PHE A 140 1.16 7.41 0.44
N LEU A 141 2.26 7.81 1.10
CA LEU A 141 2.24 8.36 2.46
C LEU A 141 1.34 9.61 2.58
N SER A 142 1.31 10.46 1.56
CA SER A 142 0.58 11.74 1.61
C SER A 142 -0.93 11.59 1.64
N ALA A 143 -1.46 10.52 1.05
CA ALA A 143 -2.91 10.35 0.83
C ALA A 143 -3.46 9.02 1.38
N ASN A 144 -2.59 8.15 1.93
CA ASN A 144 -2.92 6.78 2.32
C ASN A 144 -3.61 5.99 1.17
N SER A 145 -3.23 6.25 -0.07
CA SER A 145 -3.86 5.73 -1.30
C SER A 145 -2.87 4.98 -2.19
N MET A 146 -3.30 4.60 -3.39
CA MET A 146 -2.45 4.06 -4.46
C MET A 146 -1.58 2.87 -4.04
N GLY A 147 -2.12 2.03 -3.16
CA GLY A 147 -1.54 0.74 -2.80
C GLY A 147 -2.46 -0.03 -1.84
N PRO A 148 -2.13 -1.28 -1.50
CA PRO A 148 -2.93 -2.08 -0.57
C PRO A 148 -3.09 -1.35 0.77
N LEU A 149 -4.33 -1.11 1.21
CA LEU A 149 -4.62 -0.32 2.40
C LEU A 149 -4.14 -0.99 3.68
N PRO A 150 -3.79 -0.23 4.71
CA PRO A 150 -3.74 -0.75 6.07
C PRO A 150 -5.03 -1.51 6.38
N VAL A 151 -4.91 -2.69 6.98
CA VAL A 151 -6.08 -3.52 7.32
C VAL A 151 -7.11 -2.79 8.18
N GLY A 152 -6.67 -1.86 9.04
CA GLY A 152 -7.56 -1.03 9.86
C GLY A 152 -8.45 -0.08 9.05
N ASP A 153 -8.09 0.19 7.79
CA ASP A 153 -8.81 1.11 6.90
C ASP A 153 -9.74 0.37 5.93
N TRP A 154 -9.70 -0.96 5.92
CA TRP A 154 -10.65 -1.78 5.18
C TRP A 154 -12.06 -1.57 5.73
N ALA A 155 -13.04 -1.44 4.84
CA ALA A 155 -14.45 -1.45 5.25
C ALA A 155 -15.31 -2.09 4.15
N TYR A 156 -16.46 -2.58 4.57
CA TYR A 156 -17.48 -3.04 3.63
C TYR A 156 -18.15 -1.85 2.95
N LEU A 157 -18.59 -2.00 1.69
CA LEU A 157 -19.33 -0.95 0.99
C LEU A 157 -20.63 -0.54 1.71
N SER A 158 -21.17 -1.42 2.56
CA SER A 158 -22.28 -1.11 3.48
C SER A 158 -21.94 -0.14 4.63
N ALA A 159 -20.68 0.27 4.80
CA ALA A 159 -20.30 1.25 5.82
C ALA A 159 -20.77 2.65 5.44
N ASP A 160 -21.10 3.47 6.45
CA ASP A 160 -21.60 4.86 6.34
C ASP A 160 -20.54 5.89 5.88
N ARG A 161 -19.68 5.50 4.93
CA ARG A 161 -18.65 6.35 4.31
C ARG A 161 -18.69 6.32 2.79
N PHE A 162 -19.52 5.45 2.22
CA PHE A 162 -19.73 5.31 0.79
C PHE A 162 -21.11 5.89 0.47
N ASP A 163 -21.19 6.71 -0.58
CA ASP A 163 -22.44 7.34 -1.02
C ASP A 163 -23.31 6.32 -1.77
N ILE A 164 -23.81 5.33 -1.04
CA ILE A 164 -24.64 4.24 -1.55
C ILE A 164 -25.93 4.22 -0.71
N ASP A 165 -27.01 4.73 -1.29
CA ASP A 165 -28.34 4.65 -0.66
C ASP A 165 -29.00 3.28 -0.85
N ASP A 166 -30.13 3.06 -0.16
CA ASP A 166 -30.86 1.77 -0.20
C ASP A 166 -31.34 1.41 -1.61
N GLU A 167 -31.69 2.41 -2.43
CA GLU A 167 -32.16 2.19 -3.81
C GLU A 167 -31.01 1.74 -4.71
N THR A 168 -29.86 2.42 -4.62
CA THR A 168 -28.62 2.06 -5.31
C THR A 168 -28.17 0.68 -4.88
N ALA A 169 -28.08 0.42 -3.57
CA ALA A 169 -27.70 -0.87 -3.01
C ALA A 169 -28.59 -2.02 -3.51
N ALA A 170 -29.91 -1.79 -3.57
CA ALA A 170 -30.86 -2.80 -4.06
C ALA A 170 -30.74 -3.07 -5.56
N GLY A 171 -30.27 -2.10 -6.35
CA GLY A 171 -30.03 -2.22 -7.79
C GLY A 171 -28.68 -2.84 -8.17
N MET A 172 -27.71 -2.86 -7.25
CA MET A 172 -26.37 -3.36 -7.52
C MET A 172 -26.36 -4.87 -7.79
N PRO A 173 -25.45 -5.36 -8.67
CA PRO A 173 -25.30 -6.79 -8.96
C PRO A 173 -24.59 -7.57 -7.84
N VAL A 174 -24.27 -6.92 -6.72
CA VAL A 174 -23.50 -7.45 -5.59
C VAL A 174 -24.12 -7.06 -4.25
N ASP A 175 -23.88 -7.88 -3.24
CA ASP A 175 -24.27 -7.57 -1.85
C ASP A 175 -23.20 -6.68 -1.22
N ILE A 176 -23.49 -5.38 -1.04
CA ILE A 176 -22.55 -4.40 -0.46
C ILE A 176 -22.10 -4.74 0.97
N GLY A 177 -22.85 -5.58 1.69
CA GLY A 177 -22.47 -6.16 2.98
C GLY A 177 -21.35 -7.20 2.89
N LYS A 178 -21.05 -7.67 1.67
CA LYS A 178 -20.04 -8.70 1.36
C LYS A 178 -18.93 -8.19 0.45
N VAL A 179 -18.91 -6.91 0.11
CA VAL A 179 -17.85 -6.29 -0.69
C VAL A 179 -16.94 -5.48 0.23
N LEU A 180 -15.67 -5.87 0.34
CA LEU A 180 -14.68 -5.28 1.23
C LEU A 180 -13.67 -4.44 0.43
N THR A 181 -13.53 -3.17 0.75
CA THR A 181 -12.54 -2.29 0.13
C THR A 181 -11.14 -2.56 0.68
N VAL A 182 -10.14 -2.76 -0.19
CA VAL A 182 -8.75 -3.07 0.23
C VAL A 182 -7.69 -2.17 -0.42
N PHE A 183 -8.12 -1.25 -1.28
CA PHE A 183 -7.31 -0.26 -2.00
C PHE A 183 -8.22 0.92 -2.36
N HIS A 184 -7.69 2.15 -2.38
CA HIS A 184 -8.35 3.28 -3.05
C HIS A 184 -7.37 4.12 -3.88
N ASN A 185 -7.87 4.69 -4.97
CA ASN A 185 -7.04 5.50 -5.87
C ASN A 185 -6.77 6.92 -5.35
N GLY A 186 -7.49 7.34 -4.29
CA GLY A 186 -7.41 8.70 -3.73
C GLY A 186 -8.28 9.72 -4.46
N GLY A 187 -8.86 9.35 -5.60
CA GLY A 187 -9.90 10.10 -6.31
C GLY A 187 -11.33 9.72 -5.90
N GLY A 188 -11.51 8.61 -5.17
CA GLY A 188 -12.81 8.15 -4.69
C GLY A 188 -13.14 6.72 -5.06
N ASP A 189 -12.38 6.11 -5.98
CA ASP A 189 -12.64 4.74 -6.43
C ASP A 189 -11.85 3.72 -5.62
N TYR A 190 -12.44 2.54 -5.48
CA TYR A 190 -11.93 1.49 -4.63
C TYR A 190 -11.77 0.19 -5.41
N LEU A 191 -10.67 -0.51 -5.16
CA LEU A 191 -10.52 -1.90 -5.54
C LEU A 191 -10.86 -2.76 -4.33
N CYS A 192 -11.76 -3.71 -4.57
CA CYS A 192 -12.50 -4.45 -3.56
C CYS A 192 -12.33 -5.96 -3.74
N LEU A 193 -12.68 -6.67 -2.67
CA LEU A 193 -12.89 -8.10 -2.63
C LEU A 193 -14.37 -8.38 -2.45
N ASP A 194 -14.99 -9.04 -3.42
CA ASP A 194 -16.36 -9.51 -3.33
C ASP A 194 -16.40 -10.96 -2.82
N PHE A 195 -17.01 -11.15 -1.65
CA PHE A 195 -17.19 -12.46 -1.02
C PHE A 195 -18.51 -13.15 -1.42
N SER A 196 -19.12 -12.78 -2.54
CA SER A 196 -20.36 -13.40 -3.05
C SER A 196 -20.10 -14.67 -3.87
N ALA A 197 -18.84 -14.93 -4.27
CA ALA A 197 -18.49 -16.08 -5.10
C ALA A 197 -18.85 -17.45 -4.45
N PRO A 198 -19.45 -18.39 -5.21
CA PRO A 198 -19.88 -19.70 -4.69
C PRO A 198 -18.74 -20.63 -4.24
N ASP A 199 -17.55 -20.52 -4.86
CA ASP A 199 -16.37 -21.31 -4.50
C ASP A 199 -15.76 -20.88 -3.14
N GLY A 200 -16.29 -19.80 -2.58
CA GLY A 200 -15.90 -19.27 -1.29
C GLY A 200 -14.67 -18.37 -1.34
N ILE A 201 -13.97 -18.21 -2.47
CA ILE A 201 -12.81 -17.30 -2.57
C ILE A 201 -13.25 -15.96 -3.16
N ALA A 202 -12.81 -14.86 -2.54
CA ALA A 202 -13.21 -13.54 -2.97
C ALA A 202 -12.66 -13.20 -4.37
N THR A 203 -13.50 -12.57 -5.18
CA THR A 203 -13.14 -12.06 -6.52
C THR A 203 -12.85 -10.57 -6.48
N GLY A 204 -12.12 -10.07 -7.48
CA GLY A 204 -11.82 -8.64 -7.61
C GLY A 204 -13.00 -7.86 -8.18
N LEU A 205 -13.23 -6.67 -7.63
CA LEU A 205 -14.27 -5.74 -8.07
C LEU A 205 -13.76 -4.30 -7.93
N ILE A 206 -14.06 -3.43 -8.89
CA ILE A 206 -13.89 -1.99 -8.74
C ILE A 206 -15.25 -1.38 -8.42
N TRP A 207 -15.29 -0.58 -7.35
CA TRP A 207 -16.41 0.30 -7.07
C TRP A 207 -16.03 1.74 -7.42
N TRP A 208 -16.89 2.38 -8.22
CA TRP A 208 -16.71 3.72 -8.75
C TRP A 208 -17.55 4.71 -7.95
N HIS A 209 -16.94 5.79 -7.47
CA HIS A 209 -17.71 6.79 -6.73
C HIS A 209 -18.65 7.59 -7.64
N ASP A 210 -18.27 7.81 -8.89
CA ASP A 210 -19.07 8.54 -9.90
C ASP A 210 -20.19 7.68 -10.51
N ASP A 211 -20.14 6.36 -10.32
CA ASP A 211 -21.17 5.43 -10.77
C ASP A 211 -21.38 4.27 -9.76
N PRO A 212 -21.88 4.57 -8.55
CA PRO A 212 -21.86 3.65 -7.42
C PRO A 212 -22.73 2.40 -7.62
N GLY A 213 -23.72 2.46 -8.52
CA GLY A 213 -24.64 1.36 -8.83
C GLY A 213 -24.08 0.32 -9.80
N HIS A 214 -22.99 0.62 -10.51
CA HIS A 214 -22.46 -0.22 -11.59
C HIS A 214 -20.98 -0.57 -11.38
N PRO A 215 -20.66 -1.38 -10.35
CA PRO A 215 -19.29 -1.83 -10.13
C PRO A 215 -18.81 -2.81 -11.22
N ASP A 216 -17.51 -2.83 -11.48
CA ASP A 216 -16.88 -3.70 -12.47
C ASP A 216 -16.18 -4.90 -11.84
N VAL A 217 -16.49 -6.12 -12.30
CA VAL A 217 -15.72 -7.32 -11.92
C VAL A 217 -14.40 -7.33 -12.68
N VAL A 218 -13.29 -7.49 -11.96
CA VAL A 218 -11.94 -7.37 -12.53
C VAL A 218 -11.00 -8.49 -12.07
N ASN A 219 -9.90 -8.68 -12.82
CA ASN A 219 -8.74 -9.36 -12.26
C ASN A 219 -8.08 -8.42 -11.24
N PHE A 220 -8.16 -8.81 -9.95
CA PHE A 220 -7.67 -8.00 -8.83
C PHE A 220 -6.22 -7.54 -9.01
N TRP A 221 -5.31 -8.46 -9.34
CA TRP A 221 -3.88 -8.14 -9.44
C TRP A 221 -3.57 -7.24 -10.63
N ALA A 222 -4.21 -7.50 -11.78
CA ALA A 222 -4.04 -6.67 -12.96
C ALA A 222 -4.57 -5.25 -12.72
N ALA A 223 -5.73 -5.10 -12.06
CA ALA A 223 -6.28 -3.79 -11.70
C ALA A 223 -5.38 -3.05 -10.71
N LEU A 224 -4.89 -3.74 -9.67
CA LEU A 224 -3.97 -3.19 -8.68
C LEU A 224 -2.69 -2.66 -9.34
N ASP A 225 -2.03 -3.47 -10.18
CA ASP A 225 -0.79 -3.08 -10.85
C ASP A 225 -1.01 -1.96 -11.88
N ALA A 226 -2.14 -1.97 -12.59
CA ALA A 226 -2.47 -0.93 -13.56
C ALA A 226 -2.69 0.42 -12.87
N TRP A 227 -3.48 0.48 -11.81
CA TRP A 227 -3.74 1.71 -11.08
C TRP A 227 -2.49 2.29 -10.44
N ILE A 228 -1.66 1.45 -9.81
CA ILE A 228 -0.36 1.89 -9.28
C ILE A 228 0.57 2.33 -10.42
N GLY A 229 0.55 1.63 -11.56
CA GLY A 229 1.33 1.98 -12.75
C GLY A 229 1.02 3.37 -13.29
N VAL A 230 -0.27 3.70 -13.46
CA VAL A 230 -0.72 5.03 -13.93
C VAL A 230 -0.20 6.13 -12.99
N PHE A 231 -0.27 5.92 -11.68
CA PHE A 231 0.31 6.88 -10.73
C PHE A 231 1.81 7.07 -10.90
N PHE A 232 2.55 5.99 -11.14
CA PHE A 232 3.98 6.08 -11.38
C PHE A 232 4.33 6.75 -12.71
N GLU A 233 3.52 6.57 -13.75
CA GLU A 233 3.67 7.29 -15.02
C GLU A 233 3.43 8.78 -14.83
N ASP A 234 2.40 9.17 -14.08
CA ASP A 234 2.13 10.59 -13.75
C ASP A 234 3.31 11.19 -12.98
N VAL A 235 3.79 10.49 -11.95
CA VAL A 235 4.99 10.85 -11.17
C VAL A 235 6.22 11.05 -12.07
N ASP A 236 6.42 10.17 -13.05
CA ASP A 236 7.56 10.22 -13.97
C ASP A 236 7.41 11.34 -15.01
N SER A 237 6.20 11.62 -15.49
CA SER A 237 5.93 12.67 -16.47
C SER A 237 6.26 14.07 -15.94
N VAL A 238 5.97 14.32 -14.66
CA VAL A 238 6.33 15.57 -13.97
C VAL A 238 7.86 15.71 -13.89
N GLN A 239 8.60 14.60 -13.77
CA GLN A 239 10.06 14.64 -13.73
C GLN A 239 10.69 15.01 -15.08
N ALA A 240 10.06 14.64 -16.21
CA ALA A 240 10.54 14.98 -17.56
C ALA A 240 10.30 16.45 -17.95
N GLY A 241 9.38 17.15 -17.27
CA GLY A 241 8.96 18.52 -17.59
C GLY A 241 9.79 19.65 -16.96
N VAL A 242 10.81 19.35 -16.15
CA VAL A 242 11.68 20.37 -15.52
C VAL A 242 12.95 20.54 -16.38
N PRO A 243 13.15 21.70 -17.06
CA PRO A 243 14.42 21.97 -17.74
C PRO A 243 15.55 22.08 -16.71
N ALA A 244 16.71 21.51 -17.05
CA ALA A 244 17.92 21.53 -16.24
C ALA A 244 18.50 22.95 -16.03
#